data_AF-A0A6A6J8S3-F1
#
_entry.id   AF-A0A6A6J8S3-F1
#
_cell.length_a   1.000
_cell.length_b   1.000
_cell.length_c   1.000
_cell.angle_alpha   90.00
_cell.angle_beta   90.00
_cell.angle_gamma   90.00
#
_symmetry.space_group_name_H-M   'P 1'
#
loop_
_entity.id
_entity.type
_entity.pdbx_description
1 polymer ?
#
loop_
_entity_poly.entity_id
_entity_poly.type
_entity_poly.pdbx_seq_one_letter_code
_entity_poly.pdbx_strand_id
1 'polypeptide(L)'
;MKVSIAAAALAAGFVPGVYAAYEGDIVQYWALQGNLLTNGTIIGGIASPPSAWAQAVVHAAIYHAATETKTKSLAFQQLAVSHAAHNALTWVFHGTRNYNPTDAALRQVLGPIGIAANSSNAAAARDICRKAARTVLVARADDGINDFVDYIVQPPAPGVYQPTPGGNPLPDTPQAPLIKLFGGVGDVKQFQVSPPPKPNSPEYEKHVERVRNVGARNSTTRTKHETETAYFWRESSVTQWTRIANAVVGDRWKADVSQAARFYAQFYYALANAAIASFHVKYVPKLSQLFLSCNDALELPESH
;
A
#
# COMPACT_ATOMS: atom_id res chain seq x y z
N MET A 1 -42.82 -33.84 -6.89
CA MET A 1 -41.39 -34.17 -6.69
C MET A 1 -40.65 -32.88 -6.45
N LYS A 2 -40.23 -32.63 -5.19
CA LYS A 2 -39.52 -31.41 -4.79
C LYS A 2 -38.03 -31.61 -5.10
N VAL A 3 -37.46 -30.79 -5.99
CA VAL A 3 -36.03 -30.81 -6.28
C VAL A 3 -35.36 -29.84 -5.31
N SER A 4 -34.64 -30.38 -4.33
CA SER A 4 -33.82 -29.63 -3.39
C SER A 4 -32.60 -29.05 -4.09
N ILE A 5 -32.43 -27.74 -4.02
CA ILE A 5 -31.21 -27.04 -4.42
C ILE A 5 -30.20 -27.26 -3.29
N ALA A 6 -29.22 -28.14 -3.52
CA ALA A 6 -28.06 -28.27 -2.65
C ALA A 6 -27.17 -27.04 -2.85
N ALA A 7 -27.17 -26.14 -1.87
CA ALA A 7 -26.21 -25.05 -1.79
C ALA A 7 -24.81 -25.64 -1.57
N ALA A 8 -23.97 -25.59 -2.60
CA ALA A 8 -22.54 -25.83 -2.45
C ALA A 8 -21.96 -24.65 -1.66
N ALA A 9 -21.94 -24.79 -0.33
CA ALA A 9 -21.13 -23.94 0.52
C ALA A 9 -19.67 -24.16 0.13
N LEU A 10 -19.12 -23.23 -0.66
CA LEU A 10 -17.67 -23.05 -0.76
C LEU A 10 -17.19 -22.77 0.66
N ALA A 11 -16.68 -23.81 1.31
CA ALA A 11 -15.91 -23.66 2.52
C ALA A 11 -14.76 -22.71 2.19
N ALA A 12 -14.88 -21.45 2.60
CA ALA A 12 -13.75 -20.59 2.77
C ALA A 12 -12.86 -21.31 3.80
N GLY A 13 -11.88 -22.04 3.28
CA GLY A 13 -10.80 -22.58 4.09
C GLY A 13 -10.14 -21.39 4.76
N PHE A 14 -10.58 -21.08 5.98
CA PHE A 14 -9.77 -20.42 6.97
C PHE A 14 -8.47 -21.22 7.00
N VAL A 15 -7.39 -20.70 6.43
CA VAL A 15 -6.05 -21.24 6.68
C VAL A 15 -5.72 -20.79 8.09
N PRO A 16 -5.78 -21.68 9.10
CA PRO A 16 -5.36 -21.30 10.44
C PRO A 16 -3.83 -21.44 10.44
N GLY A 17 -3.12 -20.32 10.50
CA GLY A 17 -1.71 -20.28 10.84
C GLY A 17 -0.75 -19.90 9.70
N VAL A 18 -0.54 -18.60 9.53
CA VAL A 18 0.79 -18.07 9.21
C VAL A 18 1.15 -17.06 10.30
N TYR A 19 1.53 -17.54 11.48
CA TYR A 19 2.34 -16.75 12.42
C TYR A 19 3.43 -17.69 12.96
N ALA A 20 4.70 -17.30 13.05
CA ALA A 20 5.24 -15.94 13.09
C ALA A 20 6.56 -15.82 12.31
N ALA A 21 6.71 -14.80 11.45
CA ALA A 21 8.04 -14.45 10.96
C ALA A 21 8.76 -13.60 12.01
N TYR A 22 9.35 -14.22 13.02
CA TYR A 22 10.42 -13.58 13.78
C TYR A 22 11.49 -14.58 14.21
N GLU A 23 12.42 -14.87 13.30
CA GLU A 23 13.65 -15.61 13.60
C GLU A 23 14.85 -14.69 13.86
N GLY A 24 14.60 -13.40 14.14
CA GLY A 24 15.63 -12.38 14.37
C GLY A 24 15.58 -11.19 13.40
N ASP A 25 14.92 -11.31 12.23
CA ASP A 25 14.77 -10.18 11.30
C ASP A 25 13.55 -9.32 11.71
N ILE A 26 13.82 -8.32 12.54
CA ILE A 26 12.75 -7.49 13.10
C ILE A 26 12.15 -6.52 12.07
N VAL A 27 12.92 -6.09 11.07
CA VAL A 27 12.45 -5.08 10.12
C VAL A 27 11.52 -5.72 9.08
N GLN A 28 11.86 -6.92 8.61
CA GLN A 28 10.95 -7.69 7.75
C GLN A 28 9.68 -8.12 8.48
N TYR A 29 9.78 -8.46 9.77
CA TYR A 29 8.61 -8.70 10.60
C TYR A 29 7.63 -7.53 10.54
N TRP A 30 8.10 -6.30 10.80
CA TRP A 30 7.25 -5.11 10.76
C TRP A 30 6.80 -4.73 9.35
N ALA A 31 7.58 -5.03 8.31
CA ALA A 31 7.12 -4.87 6.94
C ALA A 31 5.92 -5.80 6.64
N LEU A 32 5.96 -7.05 7.09
CA LEU A 32 4.84 -7.99 6.92
C LEU A 32 3.63 -7.60 7.78
N GLN A 33 3.84 -7.31 9.07
CA GLN A 33 2.75 -6.89 9.96
C GLN A 33 2.10 -5.60 9.48
N GLY A 34 2.89 -4.62 9.06
CA GLY A 34 2.39 -3.41 8.45
C GLY A 34 1.44 -3.70 7.29
N ASN A 35 1.84 -4.55 6.35
CA ASN A 35 1.00 -4.90 5.21
C ASN A 35 -0.29 -5.61 5.60
N LEU A 36 -0.21 -6.55 6.55
CA LEU A 36 -1.38 -7.26 7.06
C LEU A 36 -2.37 -6.29 7.71
N LEU A 37 -1.88 -5.31 8.47
CA LEU A 37 -2.73 -4.28 9.09
C LEU A 37 -3.27 -3.28 8.05
N THR A 38 -2.49 -2.91 7.04
CA THR A 38 -2.95 -2.00 5.98
C THR A 38 -4.01 -2.61 5.06
N ASN A 39 -3.90 -3.90 4.74
CA ASN A 39 -4.79 -4.54 3.77
C ASN A 39 -5.85 -5.45 4.42
N GLY A 40 -5.60 -6.01 5.61
CA GLY A 40 -6.39 -7.10 6.18
C GLY A 40 -7.36 -6.70 7.30
N THR A 41 -7.21 -5.53 7.91
CA THR A 41 -8.03 -5.14 9.09
C THR A 41 -9.11 -4.10 8.81
N ILE A 42 -9.24 -3.65 7.56
CA ILE A 42 -10.31 -2.76 7.11
C ILE A 42 -11.06 -3.47 5.98
N ILE A 43 -12.39 -3.51 6.05
CA ILE A 43 -13.21 -4.10 4.97
C ILE A 43 -12.91 -3.34 3.67
N GLY A 44 -12.32 -4.02 2.69
CA GLY A 44 -11.86 -3.43 1.42
C GLY A 44 -10.40 -2.95 1.40
N GLY A 45 -9.69 -2.99 2.53
CA GLY A 45 -8.31 -2.50 2.66
C GLY A 45 -8.20 -0.98 2.55
N ILE A 46 -6.98 -0.47 2.73
CA ILE A 46 -6.69 0.96 2.46
C ILE A 46 -6.44 1.14 0.95
N ALA A 47 -7.14 2.08 0.33
CA ALA A 47 -6.91 2.44 -1.07
C ALA A 47 -5.46 2.93 -1.33
N SER A 48 -5.00 2.83 -2.57
CA SER A 48 -3.80 3.55 -3.01
C SER A 48 -4.15 5.01 -3.26
N PRO A 49 -3.26 6.00 -2.97
CA PRO A 49 -1.96 5.91 -2.31
C PRO A 49 -1.86 5.63 -0.79
N PRO A 50 -2.89 5.88 0.06
CA PRO A 50 -2.77 5.78 1.52
C PRO A 50 -2.19 4.48 2.07
N SER A 51 -2.37 3.34 1.39
CA SER A 51 -1.77 2.08 1.80
C SER A 51 -0.24 2.09 1.78
N ALA A 52 0.37 2.61 0.71
CA ALA A 52 1.82 2.74 0.61
C ALA A 52 2.35 3.86 1.53
N TRP A 53 1.59 4.96 1.64
CA TRP A 53 1.89 6.05 2.58
C TRP A 53 1.98 5.55 4.02
N ALA A 54 1.05 4.69 4.47
CA ALA A 54 1.06 4.13 5.81
C ALA A 54 2.37 3.37 6.10
N GLN A 55 2.81 2.54 5.17
CA GLN A 55 4.08 1.81 5.31
C GLN A 55 5.29 2.76 5.32
N ALA A 56 5.26 3.82 4.52
CA ALA A 56 6.31 4.83 4.53
C ALA A 56 6.43 5.53 5.90
N VAL A 57 5.30 5.87 6.54
CA VAL A 57 5.29 6.43 7.92
C VAL A 57 5.88 5.46 8.93
N VAL A 58 5.47 4.19 8.88
CA VAL A 58 5.95 3.15 9.81
C VAL A 58 7.45 2.92 9.65
N HIS A 59 7.93 2.77 8.42
CA HIS A 59 9.34 2.50 8.16
C HIS A 59 10.24 3.73 8.33
N ALA A 60 9.71 4.94 8.21
CA ALA A 60 10.39 6.15 8.67
C ALA A 60 10.66 6.09 10.18
N ALA A 61 9.65 5.72 10.99
CA ALA A 61 9.79 5.66 12.44
C ALA A 61 10.79 4.57 12.86
N ILE A 62 10.75 3.41 12.20
CA ILE A 62 11.73 2.33 12.35
C ILE A 62 13.14 2.83 12.02
N TYR A 63 13.34 3.54 10.91
CA TYR A 63 14.65 4.05 10.50
C TYR A 63 15.21 5.10 11.47
N HIS A 64 14.38 6.01 11.96
CA HIS A 64 14.78 6.96 12.99
C HIS A 64 15.20 6.23 14.28
N ALA A 65 14.42 5.25 14.74
CA ALA A 65 14.77 4.47 15.93
C ALA A 65 16.06 3.64 15.74
N ALA A 66 16.25 3.03 14.57
CA ALA A 66 17.46 2.27 14.25
C ALA A 66 18.71 3.16 14.25
N THR A 67 18.61 4.37 13.68
CA THR A 67 19.72 5.34 13.64
C THR A 67 20.17 5.75 15.04
N GLU A 68 19.23 6.06 15.92
CA GLU A 68 19.49 6.45 17.32
C GLU A 68 20.05 5.31 18.18
N THR A 69 19.77 4.06 17.79
CA THR A 69 20.15 2.86 18.57
C THR A 69 21.29 2.06 17.95
N LYS A 70 21.91 2.53 16.86
CA LYS A 70 22.94 1.82 16.09
C LYS A 70 24.11 1.27 16.92
N THR A 71 24.45 1.91 18.04
CA THR A 71 25.56 1.51 18.93
C THR A 71 25.13 0.59 20.08
N LYS A 72 23.84 0.27 20.18
CA LYS A 72 23.26 -0.59 21.22
C LYS A 72 23.28 -2.05 20.79
N SER A 73 23.03 -2.96 21.74
CA SER A 73 22.89 -4.39 21.44
C SER A 73 21.76 -4.65 20.43
N LEU A 74 21.85 -5.76 19.70
CA LEU A 74 20.83 -6.16 18.74
C LEU A 74 19.44 -6.23 19.38
N ALA A 75 19.31 -6.85 20.55
CA ALA A 75 18.05 -6.92 21.28
C ALA A 75 17.48 -5.52 21.61
N PHE A 76 18.33 -4.56 21.95
CA PHE A 76 17.89 -3.19 22.22
C PHE A 76 17.39 -2.51 20.94
N GLN A 77 18.13 -2.65 19.84
CA GLN A 77 17.72 -2.13 18.53
C GLN A 77 16.37 -2.73 18.12
N GLN A 78 16.21 -4.05 18.22
CA GLN A 78 14.97 -4.76 17.90
C GLN A 78 13.79 -4.30 18.76
N LEU A 79 13.99 -4.09 20.07
CA LEU A 79 12.97 -3.54 20.95
C LEU A 79 12.57 -2.12 20.54
N ALA A 80 13.55 -1.26 20.29
CA ALA A 80 13.32 0.14 19.96
C ALA A 80 12.56 0.30 18.62
N VAL A 81 12.99 -0.40 17.56
CA VAL A 81 12.30 -0.33 16.26
C VAL A 81 10.90 -0.93 16.33
N SER A 82 10.68 -1.95 17.18
CA SER A 82 9.36 -2.55 17.35
C SER A 82 8.35 -1.62 17.99
N HIS A 83 8.75 -0.93 19.05
CA HIS A 83 7.89 0.08 19.63
C HIS A 83 7.73 1.30 18.70
N ALA A 84 8.71 1.63 17.86
CA ALA A 84 8.57 2.72 16.87
C ALA A 84 7.52 2.37 15.81
N ALA A 85 7.59 1.13 15.27
CA ALA A 85 6.62 0.62 14.32
C ALA A 85 5.20 0.59 14.90
N HIS A 86 5.07 0.04 16.11
CA HIS A 86 3.82 0.01 16.87
C HIS A 86 3.22 1.41 17.04
N ASN A 87 4.00 2.38 17.52
CA ASN A 87 3.50 3.73 17.76
C ASN A 87 3.08 4.44 16.47
N ALA A 88 3.80 4.22 15.37
CA ALA A 88 3.43 4.73 14.06
C ALA A 88 2.12 4.10 13.54
N LEU A 89 1.98 2.77 13.65
CA LEU A 89 0.76 2.05 13.27
C LEU A 89 -0.46 2.51 14.08
N THR A 90 -0.31 2.65 15.39
CA THR A 90 -1.37 3.16 16.28
C THR A 90 -1.84 4.56 15.88
N TRP A 91 -0.93 5.42 15.42
CA TRP A 91 -1.29 6.73 14.91
C TRP A 91 -2.01 6.64 13.56
N VAL A 92 -1.47 5.87 12.60
CA VAL A 92 -2.08 5.65 11.28
C VAL A 92 -3.52 5.14 11.42
N PHE A 93 -3.76 4.22 12.35
CA PHE A 93 -5.06 3.59 12.57
C PHE A 93 -5.87 4.20 13.72
N HIS A 94 -5.52 5.39 14.21
CA HIS A 94 -6.24 6.01 15.32
C HIS A 94 -7.74 6.19 15.01
N GLY A 95 -8.06 6.62 13.78
CA GLY A 95 -9.43 6.81 13.32
C GLY A 95 -10.25 5.52 13.20
N THR A 96 -9.61 4.39 12.90
CA THR A 96 -10.28 3.07 12.78
C THR A 96 -10.15 2.23 14.06
N ARG A 97 -9.45 2.73 15.08
CA ARG A 97 -9.22 2.08 16.38
C ARG A 97 -8.65 0.66 16.27
N ASN A 98 -7.73 0.44 15.33
CA ASN A 98 -7.10 -0.85 15.08
C ASN A 98 -6.01 -1.23 16.12
N TYR A 99 -6.27 -0.97 17.41
CA TYR A 99 -5.29 -1.12 18.48
C TYR A 99 -4.99 -2.58 18.79
N ASN A 100 -6.02 -3.41 18.98
CA ASN A 100 -5.83 -4.81 19.39
C ASN A 100 -4.93 -5.62 18.44
N PRO A 101 -5.10 -5.57 17.10
CA PRO A 101 -4.19 -6.27 16.19
C PRO A 101 -2.76 -5.71 16.22
N THR A 102 -2.62 -4.39 16.40
CA THR A 102 -1.31 -3.71 16.50
C THR A 102 -0.57 -4.10 17.79
N ASP A 103 -1.28 -4.12 18.93
CA ASP A 103 -0.77 -4.57 20.23
C ASP A 103 -0.35 -6.05 20.18
N ALA A 104 -1.16 -6.88 19.53
CA ALA A 104 -0.88 -8.30 19.35
C ALA A 104 0.41 -8.52 18.55
N ALA A 105 0.62 -7.78 17.47
CA ALA A 105 1.86 -7.82 16.69
C ALA A 105 3.08 -7.42 17.54
N LEU A 106 3.00 -6.37 18.35
CA LEU A 106 4.12 -6.03 19.24
C LEU A 106 4.38 -7.15 20.26
N ARG A 107 3.33 -7.71 20.86
CA ARG A 107 3.44 -8.74 21.90
C ARG A 107 4.14 -10.01 21.40
N GLN A 108 4.00 -10.36 20.13
CA GLN A 108 4.64 -11.55 19.54
C GLN A 108 6.18 -11.50 19.60
N VAL A 109 6.79 -10.31 19.56
CA VAL A 109 8.26 -10.18 19.50
C VAL A 109 8.91 -9.84 20.84
N LEU A 110 8.15 -9.37 21.84
CA LEU A 110 8.71 -8.95 23.14
C LEU A 110 9.42 -10.08 23.89
N GLY A 111 8.83 -11.28 23.92
CA GLY A 111 9.42 -12.45 24.57
C GLY A 111 10.74 -12.88 23.89
N PRO A 112 10.72 -13.15 22.57
CA PRO A 112 11.93 -13.50 21.81
C PRO A 112 13.07 -12.48 21.86
N ILE A 113 12.78 -11.17 21.96
CA ILE A 113 13.81 -10.12 22.09
C ILE A 113 14.56 -10.22 23.44
N GLY A 114 13.91 -10.74 24.49
CA GLY A 114 14.57 -11.11 25.74
C GLY A 114 14.98 -9.95 26.66
N ILE A 115 14.47 -8.72 26.44
CA ILE A 115 14.67 -7.61 27.38
C ILE A 115 13.52 -7.57 28.38
N ALA A 116 13.84 -7.69 29.67
CA ALA A 116 12.85 -7.62 30.74
C ALA A 116 12.08 -6.28 30.72
N ALA A 117 10.75 -6.35 30.77
CA ALA A 117 9.86 -5.18 30.59
C ALA A 117 10.05 -4.08 31.65
N ASN A 118 10.47 -4.46 32.86
CA ASN A 118 10.74 -3.54 33.98
C ASN A 118 12.20 -3.05 34.03
N SER A 119 13.04 -3.41 33.06
CA SER A 119 14.44 -2.98 33.02
C SER A 119 14.59 -1.51 32.59
N SER A 120 15.71 -0.89 32.99
CA SER A 120 16.11 0.43 32.50
C SER A 120 16.33 0.44 30.98
N ASN A 121 16.80 -0.68 30.40
CA ASN A 121 16.94 -0.84 28.96
C ASN A 121 15.57 -0.77 28.25
N ALA A 122 14.54 -1.44 28.78
CA ALA A 122 13.20 -1.36 28.21
C ALA A 122 12.59 0.06 28.31
N ALA A 123 12.84 0.76 29.42
CA ALA A 123 12.43 2.17 29.55
C ALA A 123 13.15 3.07 28.52
N ALA A 124 14.47 2.95 28.41
CA ALA A 124 15.26 3.74 27.46
C ALA A 124 14.89 3.46 25.99
N ALA A 125 14.66 2.20 25.62
CA ALA A 125 14.22 1.83 24.27
C ALA A 125 12.85 2.47 23.94
N ARG A 126 11.90 2.45 24.88
CA ARG A 126 10.59 3.09 24.72
C ARG A 126 10.68 4.62 24.62
N ASP A 127 11.63 5.25 25.30
CA ASP A 127 11.84 6.69 25.19
C ASP A 127 12.39 7.09 23.82
N ILE A 128 13.39 6.36 23.34
CA ILE A 128 13.99 6.59 22.01
C ILE A 128 12.94 6.36 20.92
N CYS A 129 12.18 5.26 21.00
CA CYS A 129 11.18 4.96 19.97
C CYS A 129 10.02 5.97 19.95
N ARG A 130 9.59 6.50 21.11
CA ARG A 130 8.55 7.53 21.19
C ARG A 130 9.02 8.81 20.51
N LYS A 131 10.28 9.21 20.74
CA LYS A 131 10.88 10.36 20.05
C LYS A 131 10.96 10.11 18.55
N ALA A 132 11.45 8.94 18.12
CA ALA A 132 11.55 8.56 16.72
C ALA A 132 10.19 8.58 16.00
N ALA A 133 9.16 7.95 16.57
CA ALA A 133 7.81 8.00 16.03
C ALA A 133 7.30 9.44 15.98
N ARG A 134 7.38 10.19 17.09
CA ARG A 134 6.91 11.58 17.14
C ARG A 134 7.54 12.47 16.07
N THR A 135 8.84 12.33 15.80
CA THR A 135 9.52 13.08 14.73
C THR A 135 8.83 12.88 13.38
N VAL A 136 8.52 11.62 13.04
CA VAL A 136 7.83 11.30 11.79
C VAL A 136 6.39 11.80 11.81
N LEU A 137 5.66 11.55 12.90
CA LEU A 137 4.25 11.95 13.00
C LEU A 137 4.06 13.46 12.87
N VAL A 138 4.93 14.25 13.51
CA VAL A 138 4.92 15.73 13.37
C VAL A 138 5.22 16.13 11.92
N ALA A 139 6.16 15.46 11.25
CA ALA A 139 6.45 15.74 9.85
C ALA A 139 5.30 15.36 8.89
N ARG A 140 4.35 14.52 9.34
CA ARG A 140 3.22 14.01 8.55
C ARG A 140 1.84 14.48 9.02
N ALA A 141 1.75 15.33 10.04
CA ALA A 141 0.47 15.76 10.61
C ALA A 141 -0.42 16.52 9.61
N ASP A 142 0.19 17.39 8.81
CA ASP A 142 -0.48 18.27 7.85
C ASP A 142 0.10 18.06 6.44
N ASP A 143 0.17 16.80 6.02
CA ASP A 143 0.86 16.42 4.79
C ASP A 143 -0.06 16.25 3.57
N GLY A 144 -1.33 16.60 3.70
CA GLY A 144 -2.37 16.50 2.67
C GLY A 144 -3.03 15.11 2.51
N ILE A 145 -2.62 14.08 3.25
CA ILE A 145 -3.18 12.71 3.12
C ILE A 145 -4.67 12.63 3.46
N ASN A 146 -5.10 13.43 4.44
CA ASN A 146 -6.45 13.45 4.99
C ASN A 146 -7.30 14.60 4.46
N ASP A 147 -6.80 15.38 3.50
CA ASP A 147 -7.55 16.48 2.92
C ASP A 147 -8.78 15.95 2.18
N PHE A 148 -9.92 16.59 2.38
CA PHE A 148 -11.10 16.34 1.58
C PHE A 148 -10.97 17.09 0.24
N VAL A 149 -11.07 16.36 -0.86
CA VAL A 149 -11.17 16.92 -2.20
C VAL A 149 -12.41 16.36 -2.87
N ASP A 150 -13.34 17.25 -3.21
CA ASP A 150 -14.54 16.88 -3.94
C ASP A 150 -14.21 16.69 -5.43
N TYR A 151 -14.45 15.49 -5.94
CA TYR A 151 -14.29 15.19 -7.36
C TYR A 151 -15.62 15.28 -8.08
N ILE A 152 -15.75 16.26 -8.97
CA ILE A 152 -16.95 16.45 -9.77
C ILE A 152 -16.86 15.62 -11.05
N VAL A 153 -17.63 14.52 -11.08
CA VAL A 153 -17.80 13.70 -12.29
C VAL A 153 -18.42 14.55 -13.39
N GLN A 154 -17.76 14.56 -14.55
CA GLN A 154 -18.22 15.29 -15.72
C GLN A 154 -19.23 14.45 -16.52
N PRO A 155 -20.10 15.09 -17.34
CA PRO A 155 -21.00 14.36 -18.23
C PRO A 155 -20.25 13.35 -19.11
N PRO A 156 -20.83 12.17 -19.41
CA PRO A 156 -20.20 11.16 -20.24
C PRO A 156 -19.78 11.71 -21.61
N ALA A 157 -18.50 11.53 -21.94
CA ALA A 157 -17.92 11.83 -23.25
C ALA A 157 -16.63 11.02 -23.47
N PRO A 158 -16.17 10.80 -24.71
CA PRO A 158 -14.92 10.10 -24.97
C PRO A 158 -13.73 10.73 -24.23
N GLY A 159 -12.99 9.91 -23.48
CA GLY A 159 -11.87 10.37 -22.65
C GLY A 159 -12.29 11.07 -21.36
N VAL A 160 -13.56 11.03 -20.96
CA VAL A 160 -14.01 11.52 -19.64
C VAL A 160 -14.16 10.34 -18.70
N TYR A 161 -13.61 10.46 -17.48
CA TYR A 161 -13.80 9.46 -16.43
C TYR A 161 -15.28 9.22 -16.14
N GLN A 162 -15.69 7.95 -16.06
CA GLN A 162 -16.96 7.55 -15.46
C GLN A 162 -16.73 6.50 -14.36
N PRO A 163 -17.49 6.56 -13.25
CA PRO A 163 -17.48 5.49 -12.26
C PRO A 163 -17.79 4.14 -12.88
N THR A 164 -17.16 3.09 -12.36
CA THR A 164 -17.42 1.71 -12.80
C THR A 164 -18.82 1.26 -12.38
N PRO A 165 -19.67 0.75 -13.30
CA PRO A 165 -20.94 0.14 -12.92
C PRO A 165 -20.75 -0.96 -11.87
N GLY A 166 -21.51 -0.88 -10.77
CA GLY A 166 -21.39 -1.82 -9.63
C GLY A 166 -20.13 -1.66 -8.77
N GLY A 167 -19.24 -0.71 -9.10
CA GLY A 167 -18.06 -0.35 -8.31
C GLY A 167 -18.33 0.77 -7.29
N ASN A 168 -17.25 1.31 -6.70
CA ASN A 168 -17.33 2.48 -5.83
C ASN A 168 -17.74 3.71 -6.68
N PRO A 169 -18.82 4.43 -6.34
CA PRO A 169 -19.23 5.62 -7.08
C PRO A 169 -18.25 6.79 -6.93
N LEU A 170 -17.43 6.80 -5.87
CA LEU A 170 -16.44 7.83 -5.63
C LEU A 170 -15.07 7.37 -6.13
N PRO A 171 -14.31 8.22 -6.84
CA PRO A 171 -12.98 7.87 -7.27
C PRO A 171 -12.01 7.88 -6.07
N ASP A 172 -11.03 6.99 -6.10
CA ASP A 172 -10.10 6.83 -5.00
C ASP A 172 -9.11 7.99 -4.90
N THR A 173 -9.04 8.63 -3.74
CA THR A 173 -7.95 9.54 -3.32
C THR A 173 -7.71 10.78 -4.22
N PRO A 174 -8.76 11.58 -4.51
CA PRO A 174 -8.62 12.82 -5.29
C PRO A 174 -7.66 13.86 -4.66
N GLN A 175 -7.36 13.74 -3.37
CA GLN A 175 -6.39 14.58 -2.66
C GLN A 175 -4.93 14.23 -2.95
N ALA A 176 -4.64 13.17 -3.71
CA ALA A 176 -3.26 12.75 -3.99
C ALA A 176 -2.31 13.86 -4.48
N PRO A 177 -2.73 14.83 -5.34
CA PRO A 177 -1.88 15.96 -5.74
C PRO A 177 -1.40 16.86 -4.58
N LEU A 178 -2.09 16.84 -3.44
CA LEU A 178 -1.78 17.64 -2.25
C LEU A 178 -0.82 16.92 -1.30
N ILE A 179 -0.64 15.60 -1.47
CA ILE A 179 0.14 14.80 -0.55
C ILE A 179 1.63 15.14 -0.68
N LYS A 180 2.25 15.56 0.42
CA LYS A 180 3.69 15.81 0.50
C LYS A 180 4.49 14.53 0.29
N LEU A 181 5.45 14.54 -0.62
CA LEU A 181 6.32 13.39 -0.89
C LEU A 181 7.28 13.07 0.28
N PHE A 182 7.74 11.82 0.32
CA PHE A 182 8.73 11.32 1.27
C PHE A 182 10.17 11.51 0.77
N GLY A 183 11.13 11.52 1.70
CA GLY A 183 12.57 11.49 1.38
C GLY A 183 13.14 12.80 0.83
N GLY A 184 12.39 13.92 0.87
CA GLY A 184 12.89 15.22 0.43
C GLY A 184 13.06 15.35 -1.08
N VAL A 185 12.34 14.55 -1.86
CA VAL A 185 12.46 14.53 -3.33
C VAL A 185 11.79 15.73 -4.03
N GLY A 186 11.20 16.68 -3.29
CA GLY A 186 10.52 17.86 -3.84
C GLY A 186 9.00 17.68 -3.96
N ASP A 187 8.41 18.32 -4.97
CA ASP A 187 6.96 18.38 -5.19
C ASP A 187 6.52 17.38 -6.27
N VAL A 188 5.30 16.86 -6.15
CA VAL A 188 4.74 15.86 -7.09
C VAL A 188 4.64 16.37 -8.53
N LYS A 189 4.55 17.69 -8.74
CA LYS A 189 4.50 18.34 -10.06
C LYS A 189 5.76 18.14 -10.90
N GLN A 190 6.83 17.59 -10.33
CA GLN A 190 8.01 17.19 -11.10
C GLN A 190 7.76 15.95 -11.98
N PHE A 191 6.78 15.12 -11.63
CA PHE A 191 6.46 13.87 -12.34
C PHE A 191 5.40 14.11 -13.41
N GLN A 192 5.77 14.86 -14.46
CA GLN A 192 4.89 15.14 -15.58
C GLN A 192 5.03 14.07 -16.67
N VAL A 193 3.91 13.71 -17.27
CA VAL A 193 3.86 12.82 -18.45
C VAL A 193 3.11 13.53 -19.57
N SER A 194 3.43 13.18 -20.82
CA SER A 194 2.69 13.69 -21.98
C SER A 194 1.22 13.27 -21.92
N PRO A 195 0.27 14.13 -22.34
CA PRO A 195 -1.13 13.75 -22.42
C PRO A 195 -1.32 12.56 -23.36
N PRO A 196 -2.35 11.72 -23.14
CA PRO A 196 -2.66 10.65 -24.07
C PRO A 196 -3.04 11.15 -25.47
N PRO A 197 -3.07 10.25 -26.46
CA PRO A 197 -3.68 10.53 -27.75
C PRO A 197 -5.11 11.07 -27.58
N LYS A 198 -5.49 12.03 -28.44
CA LYS A 198 -6.82 12.63 -28.40
C LYS A 198 -7.88 11.57 -28.67
N PRO A 199 -9.06 11.61 -28.01
CA PRO A 199 -10.10 10.60 -28.23
C PRO A 199 -10.58 10.43 -29.67
N ASN A 200 -10.42 11.45 -30.53
CA ASN A 200 -10.77 11.41 -31.95
C ASN A 200 -9.58 11.09 -32.88
N SER A 201 -8.46 10.62 -32.33
CA SER A 201 -7.26 10.27 -33.10
C SER A 201 -7.23 8.78 -33.45
N PRO A 202 -6.70 8.41 -34.62
CA PRO A 202 -6.47 7.01 -34.98
C PRO A 202 -5.56 6.28 -33.95
N GLU A 203 -4.65 6.99 -33.30
CA GLU A 203 -3.80 6.45 -32.26
C GLU A 203 -4.59 6.02 -31.01
N TYR A 204 -5.58 6.82 -30.61
CA TYR A 204 -6.46 6.48 -29.49
C TYR A 204 -7.31 5.23 -29.79
N GLU A 205 -7.86 5.14 -31.00
CA GLU A 205 -8.69 4.03 -31.44
C GLU A 205 -7.95 2.68 -31.35
N LYS A 206 -6.68 2.63 -31.76
CA LYS A 206 -5.83 1.43 -31.63
C LYS A 206 -5.68 0.95 -30.19
N HIS A 207 -5.56 1.87 -29.23
CA HIS A 207 -5.47 1.52 -27.81
C HIS A 207 -6.81 0.96 -27.29
N VAL A 208 -7.92 1.58 -27.68
CA VAL A 208 -9.27 1.13 -27.31
C VAL A 208 -9.55 -0.26 -27.88
N GLU A 209 -9.28 -0.49 -29.15
CA GLU A 209 -9.46 -1.80 -29.79
C GLU A 209 -8.63 -2.89 -29.11
N ARG A 210 -7.37 -2.60 -28.76
CA ARG A 210 -6.54 -3.55 -28.01
C ARG A 210 -7.16 -3.91 -26.67
N VAL A 211 -7.67 -2.92 -25.92
CA VAL A 211 -8.34 -3.14 -24.64
C VAL A 211 -9.61 -3.96 -24.82
N ARG A 212 -10.43 -3.70 -25.84
CA ARG A 212 -11.62 -4.51 -26.13
C ARG A 212 -11.25 -5.96 -26.43
N ASN A 213 -10.35 -6.15 -27.38
CA ASN A 213 -10.00 -7.47 -27.90
C ASN A 213 -9.30 -8.33 -26.85
N VAL A 214 -8.29 -7.78 -26.18
CA VAL A 214 -7.49 -8.53 -25.19
C VAL A 214 -8.12 -8.47 -23.79
N GLY A 215 -8.80 -7.39 -23.43
CA GLY A 215 -9.40 -7.20 -22.10
C GLY A 215 -10.77 -7.84 -21.92
N ALA A 216 -11.48 -8.22 -22.99
CA ALA A 216 -12.81 -8.83 -22.92
C ALA A 216 -12.87 -10.02 -21.94
N ARG A 217 -13.97 -10.10 -21.17
CA ARG A 217 -14.20 -11.22 -20.23
C ARG A 217 -14.03 -12.57 -20.92
N ASN A 218 -14.61 -12.70 -22.11
CA ASN A 218 -14.55 -13.89 -22.97
C ASN A 218 -13.67 -13.64 -24.21
N SER A 219 -12.51 -12.98 -24.04
CA SER A 219 -11.57 -12.73 -25.14
C SER A 219 -11.17 -14.03 -25.84
N THR A 220 -11.26 -14.04 -27.17
CA THR A 220 -10.79 -15.13 -28.03
C THR A 220 -9.35 -14.94 -28.51
N THR A 221 -8.75 -13.77 -28.24
CA THR A 221 -7.40 -13.40 -28.69
C THR A 221 -6.38 -13.30 -27.56
N ARG A 222 -6.84 -13.11 -26.30
CA ARG A 222 -5.98 -13.08 -25.11
C ARG A 222 -5.33 -14.44 -24.89
N THR A 223 -4.02 -14.45 -24.78
CA THR A 223 -3.24 -15.66 -24.51
C THR A 223 -3.39 -16.11 -23.05
N LYS A 224 -3.10 -17.39 -22.80
CA LYS A 224 -3.03 -17.93 -21.43
C LYS A 224 -2.02 -17.17 -20.56
N HIS A 225 -0.84 -16.85 -21.10
CA HIS A 225 0.19 -16.10 -20.38
C HIS A 225 -0.26 -14.69 -20.00
N GLU A 226 -0.97 -13.97 -20.87
CA GLU A 226 -1.52 -12.64 -20.54
C GLU A 226 -2.57 -12.72 -19.43
N THR A 227 -3.38 -13.78 -19.43
CA THR A 227 -4.37 -14.01 -18.37
C THR A 227 -3.69 -14.31 -17.03
N GLU A 228 -2.70 -15.20 -17.02
CA GLU A 228 -1.91 -15.51 -15.82
C GLU A 228 -1.17 -14.27 -15.28
N THR A 229 -0.61 -13.47 -16.17
CA THR A 229 0.07 -12.21 -15.82
C THR A 229 -0.90 -11.20 -15.23
N ALA A 230 -2.09 -11.03 -15.81
CA ALA A 230 -3.11 -10.13 -15.28
C ALA A 230 -3.56 -10.55 -13.86
N TYR A 231 -3.76 -11.85 -13.62
CA TYR A 231 -4.11 -12.35 -12.29
C TYR A 231 -2.95 -12.24 -11.29
N PHE A 232 -1.71 -12.44 -11.74
CA PHE A 232 -0.52 -12.31 -10.88
C PHE A 232 -0.36 -10.88 -10.33
N TRP A 233 -0.62 -9.85 -11.15
CA TRP A 233 -0.48 -8.44 -10.76
C TRP A 233 -1.76 -7.80 -10.19
N ARG A 234 -2.82 -8.60 -9.98
CA ARG A 234 -4.11 -8.09 -9.47
C ARG A 234 -4.09 -7.72 -7.98
N GLU A 235 -3.15 -8.24 -7.22
CA GLU A 235 -3.07 -8.04 -5.77
C GLU A 235 -2.76 -6.58 -5.39
N SER A 236 -3.02 -6.21 -4.13
CA SER A 236 -2.50 -4.98 -3.53
C SER A 236 -1.01 -4.81 -3.80
N SER A 237 -0.66 -3.68 -4.46
CA SER A 237 0.71 -3.33 -4.79
C SER A 237 1.62 -3.36 -3.57
N VAL A 238 1.16 -2.88 -2.41
CA VAL A 238 1.99 -2.83 -1.20
C VAL A 238 2.32 -4.25 -0.71
N THR A 239 1.34 -5.16 -0.73
CA THR A 239 1.58 -6.56 -0.36
C THR A 239 2.55 -7.24 -1.33
N GLN A 240 2.31 -7.11 -2.63
CA GLN A 240 3.12 -7.80 -3.64
C GLN A 240 4.56 -7.27 -3.67
N TRP A 241 4.73 -5.95 -3.70
CA TRP A 241 6.07 -5.35 -3.69
C TRP A 241 6.83 -5.63 -2.39
N THR A 242 6.14 -5.74 -1.26
CA THR A 242 6.81 -6.13 -0.01
C THR A 242 7.30 -7.56 -0.05
N ARG A 243 6.53 -8.50 -0.59
CA ARG A 243 7.02 -9.88 -0.76
C ARG A 243 8.22 -9.94 -1.69
N ILE A 244 8.21 -9.16 -2.78
CA ILE A 244 9.37 -9.04 -3.67
C ILE A 244 10.58 -8.47 -2.93
N ALA A 245 10.40 -7.39 -2.16
CA ALA A 245 11.47 -6.78 -1.37
C ALA A 245 12.07 -7.77 -0.35
N ASN A 246 11.23 -8.48 0.39
CA ASN A 246 11.65 -9.51 1.34
C ASN A 246 12.42 -10.65 0.65
N ALA A 247 11.96 -11.10 -0.53
CA ALA A 247 12.64 -12.14 -1.30
C ALA A 247 14.02 -11.69 -1.80
N VAL A 248 14.16 -10.42 -2.20
CA VAL A 248 15.44 -9.84 -2.64
C VAL A 248 16.41 -9.65 -1.48
N VAL A 249 15.91 -9.22 -0.32
CA VAL A 249 16.73 -9.02 0.89
C VAL A 249 17.15 -10.37 1.50
N GLY A 250 16.26 -11.34 1.55
CA GLY A 250 16.49 -12.64 2.22
C GLY A 250 16.94 -12.43 3.67
N ASP A 251 17.89 -13.23 4.15
CA ASP A 251 18.43 -13.08 5.51
C ASP A 251 19.61 -12.09 5.62
N ARG A 252 19.95 -11.36 4.55
CA ARG A 252 21.19 -10.57 4.44
C ARG A 252 21.39 -9.58 5.59
N TRP A 253 20.31 -8.98 6.08
CA TRP A 253 20.35 -7.93 7.12
C TRP A 253 19.61 -8.32 8.40
N LYS A 254 19.35 -9.62 8.59
CA LYS A 254 18.67 -10.15 9.78
C LYS A 254 19.27 -9.68 11.11
N ALA A 255 20.60 -9.56 11.17
CA ALA A 255 21.34 -9.06 12.33
C ALA A 255 21.76 -7.58 12.22
N ASP A 256 21.50 -6.91 11.09
CA ASP A 256 21.85 -5.51 10.84
C ASP A 256 20.58 -4.66 10.71
N VAL A 257 20.01 -4.30 11.85
CA VAL A 257 18.76 -3.53 11.94
C VAL A 257 18.90 -2.16 11.25
N SER A 258 20.09 -1.54 11.31
CA SER A 258 20.32 -0.24 10.70
C SER A 258 20.26 -0.32 9.18
N GLN A 259 20.93 -1.31 8.59
CA GLN A 259 20.94 -1.49 7.15
C GLN A 259 19.56 -1.95 6.63
N ALA A 260 18.88 -2.87 7.33
CA ALA A 260 17.53 -3.27 7.00
C ALA A 260 16.54 -2.08 7.06
N ALA A 261 16.57 -1.31 8.16
CA ALA A 261 15.68 -0.16 8.34
C ALA A 261 15.88 0.90 7.27
N ARG A 262 17.14 1.17 6.87
CA ARG A 262 17.46 2.10 5.79
C ARG A 262 16.83 1.65 4.46
N PHE A 263 17.02 0.39 4.11
CA PHE A 263 16.48 -0.15 2.86
C PHE A 263 14.95 -0.07 2.83
N TYR A 264 14.27 -0.56 3.87
CA TYR A 264 12.81 -0.56 3.88
C TYR A 264 12.22 0.86 3.93
N ALA A 265 12.86 1.81 4.62
CA ALA A 265 12.44 3.21 4.55
C ALA A 265 12.55 3.77 3.13
N GLN A 266 13.68 3.56 2.45
CA GLN A 266 13.85 4.00 1.06
C GLN A 266 12.86 3.32 0.09
N PHE A 267 12.66 2.02 0.26
CA PHE A 267 11.72 1.24 -0.53
C PHE A 267 10.29 1.76 -0.38
N TYR A 268 9.79 1.94 0.84
CA TYR A 268 8.43 2.44 1.04
C TYR A 268 8.27 3.92 0.71
N TYR A 269 9.32 4.74 0.85
CA TYR A 269 9.31 6.12 0.33
C TYR A 269 9.12 6.12 -1.18
N ALA A 270 9.88 5.29 -1.90
CA ALA A 270 9.75 5.17 -3.34
C ALA A 270 8.36 4.66 -3.74
N LEU A 271 7.84 3.63 -3.04
CA LEU A 271 6.53 3.06 -3.32
C LEU A 271 5.39 4.06 -3.06
N ALA A 272 5.42 4.79 -1.95
CA ALA A 272 4.45 5.84 -1.64
C ALA A 272 4.53 7.00 -2.64
N ASN A 273 5.74 7.48 -2.94
CA ASN A 273 5.94 8.57 -3.90
C ASN A 273 5.48 8.19 -5.31
N ALA A 274 5.72 6.93 -5.74
CA ALA A 274 5.24 6.44 -7.02
C ALA A 274 3.70 6.40 -7.10
N ALA A 275 3.04 5.99 -6.02
CA ALA A 275 1.58 6.02 -5.93
C ALA A 275 1.05 7.48 -5.97
N ILE A 276 1.63 8.38 -5.18
CA ILE A 276 1.27 9.80 -5.15
C ILE A 276 1.46 10.44 -6.55
N ALA A 277 2.59 10.20 -7.20
CA ALA A 277 2.88 10.70 -8.55
C ALA A 277 1.89 10.15 -9.60
N SER A 278 1.59 8.85 -9.54
CA SER A 278 0.65 8.21 -10.46
C SER A 278 -0.76 8.79 -10.31
N PHE A 279 -1.21 9.04 -9.08
CA PHE A 279 -2.51 9.64 -8.84
C PHE A 279 -2.54 11.14 -9.14
N HIS A 280 -1.44 11.86 -8.90
CA HIS A 280 -1.30 13.24 -9.37
C HIS A 280 -1.56 13.34 -10.88
N VAL A 281 -0.91 12.49 -11.66
CA VAL A 281 -1.13 12.40 -13.12
C VAL A 281 -2.59 12.08 -13.48
N LYS A 282 -3.28 11.23 -12.72
CA LYS A 282 -4.70 10.89 -12.98
C LYS A 282 -5.67 12.07 -12.77
N TYR A 283 -5.38 12.94 -11.80
CA TYR A 283 -6.26 14.05 -11.43
C TYR A 283 -5.87 15.39 -12.04
N VAL A 284 -4.71 15.49 -12.70
CA VAL A 284 -4.38 16.69 -13.49
C VAL A 284 -5.30 16.76 -14.73
N PRO A 285 -5.96 17.91 -15.00
CA PRO A 285 -7.02 18.03 -16.02
C PRO A 285 -6.68 17.57 -17.45
N LYS A 286 -5.39 17.44 -17.80
CA LYS A 286 -4.93 17.07 -19.14
C LYS A 286 -4.80 15.56 -19.37
N LEU A 287 -4.88 14.73 -18.32
CA LEU A 287 -4.44 13.33 -18.35
C LEU A 287 -5.50 12.31 -17.91
N SER A 288 -6.69 12.76 -17.47
CA SER A 288 -7.84 11.90 -17.14
C SER A 288 -8.40 11.10 -18.32
N GLN A 289 -7.83 11.24 -19.53
CA GLN A 289 -8.39 10.75 -20.78
C GLN A 289 -8.07 9.30 -21.16
N LEU A 290 -7.04 8.65 -20.59
CA LEU A 290 -6.65 7.29 -21.03
C LEU A 290 -6.96 6.17 -20.04
N PHE A 291 -6.93 6.44 -18.74
CA PHE A 291 -6.99 5.37 -17.74
C PHE A 291 -8.38 4.76 -17.53
N LEU A 292 -9.40 5.32 -18.18
CA LEU A 292 -10.78 5.25 -17.70
C LEU A 292 -11.77 4.74 -18.76
N SER A 293 -11.32 4.59 -20.01
CA SER A 293 -12.14 4.04 -21.11
C SER A 293 -12.22 2.50 -21.11
N CYS A 294 -11.50 1.81 -20.23
CA CYS A 294 -11.48 0.34 -20.24
C CYS A 294 -12.83 -0.28 -19.88
N ASN A 295 -13.69 0.39 -19.11
CA ASN A 295 -15.01 -0.15 -18.77
C ASN A 295 -16.05 0.08 -19.86
N ASP A 296 -16.13 1.29 -20.41
CA ASP A 296 -17.10 1.60 -21.48
C ASP A 296 -16.84 0.75 -22.74
N ALA A 297 -15.58 0.36 -22.96
CA ALA A 297 -15.18 -0.49 -24.07
C ALA A 297 -15.63 -1.96 -23.91
N LEU A 298 -15.88 -2.42 -22.69
CA LEU A 298 -16.24 -3.82 -22.36
C LEU A 298 -17.75 -4.07 -22.28
N GLU A 299 -18.58 -3.02 -22.22
CA GLU A 299 -20.04 -3.14 -22.02
C GLU A 299 -20.88 -2.62 -23.19
N LEU A 300 -20.28 -2.12 -24.27
CA LEU A 300 -21.07 -1.73 -25.46
C LEU A 300 -21.70 -2.98 -26.09
N PRO A 301 -23.05 -3.09 -26.14
CA PRO A 301 -23.71 -4.08 -26.97
C PRO A 301 -23.30 -3.84 -28.42
N GLU A 302 -23.07 -4.91 -29.18
CA GLU A 302 -22.93 -4.81 -30.63
C GLU A 302 -24.16 -4.09 -31.18
N SER A 303 -23.99 -2.86 -31.63
CA SER A 303 -24.99 -2.16 -32.42
C SER A 303 -24.97 -2.77 -33.82
N HIS A 304 -25.93 -3.67 -34.07
CA HIS A 304 -26.37 -4.02 -35.42
C HIS A 304 -27.02 -2.82 -36.12
#